data_AF-A0A1D2NGT1-F1
#
_entry.id   AF-A0A1D2NGT1-F1
#
_cell.length_a   1.000
_cell.length_b   1.000
_cell.length_c   1.000
_cell.angle_alpha   90.00
_cell.angle_beta   90.00
_cell.angle_gamma   90.00
#
_symmetry.space_group_name_H-M   'P 1'
#
loop_
_entity.id
_entity.type
_entity.pdbx_description
1 polymer ?
#
loop_
_entity_poly.entity_id
_entity_poly.type
_entity_poly.pdbx_seq_one_letter_code
_entity_poly.pdbx_strand_id
1 'polypeptide(L)'
;MHPAPVDKPTRDVPKKHSCCCCCRSKWELAIWIVLIMGIMGILGLISYKIIYEVITVYASFPFFTMAGGGSNEQRNVAKWDNTNTNLQYEQHQANDILTKLTKPQGQINDQYHQDRAASRIREFVGIDSGSKTKVNFNSDALRDKTESIPKPQESMGSTQPMNCKDELGNDVSWFYAYKLPLLSESTDPLIKNGSKYFYLVPNSTSWVSSEFPINSEKSILAKTLDTVWAAENDRKGLAQVIYNDQPPTQPAMVMNGHTKGLVLTSTEGGFWLQHSCPHFPNIQAENFSSSYPVGGLINGQMFFCMSLGNVSNVDVVGTVLQYTKPLIYNYTIPTEMEKLLPQLTQVATKNATVEQAPWFNTFKLQAGDLNLTVFVKGPKFHKEIYSAWIAPEYETSLDVQSWLNGAHPFPSNCTSNQFPVFNVLSKTVGGQSFSYTDDHSKWAVSANSSAPITCVGDLNRMKPQKTRGGVAVCVSNKPLWDSFQSLVQVTQPCNMTRL
;
A
#
# COMPACT_ATOMS: atom_id res chain seq x y z
N MET A 1 57.47 39.16 -4.43
CA MET A 1 58.48 39.06 -5.51
C MET A 1 59.45 37.94 -5.15
N HIS A 2 59.54 36.94 -6.03
CA HIS A 2 60.52 35.84 -6.17
C HIS A 2 60.75 34.80 -5.05
N PRO A 3 61.10 33.54 -5.39
CA PRO A 3 60.52 32.69 -6.45
C PRO A 3 60.28 31.23 -6.01
N ALA A 4 59.54 30.48 -6.82
CA ALA A 4 59.38 29.03 -6.74
C ALA A 4 60.62 28.27 -7.26
N PRO A 5 60.80 26.99 -6.90
CA PRO A 5 61.48 26.02 -7.74
C PRO A 5 60.51 25.06 -8.44
N VAL A 6 60.86 24.74 -9.68
CA VAL A 6 60.19 23.83 -10.63
C VAL A 6 61.05 22.56 -10.79
N ASP A 7 60.41 21.50 -11.35
CA ASP A 7 60.94 20.25 -11.94
C ASP A 7 61.09 19.03 -11.00
N LYS A 8 60.72 17.77 -11.34
CA LYS A 8 59.96 17.12 -12.44
C LYS A 8 59.78 15.60 -12.06
N PRO A 9 59.26 14.71 -12.92
CA PRO A 9 58.20 13.73 -12.59
C PRO A 9 58.69 12.39 -12.02
N THR A 10 57.88 11.76 -11.16
CA THR A 10 58.09 10.37 -10.74
C THR A 10 56.94 9.46 -11.18
N ARG A 11 57.29 8.62 -12.16
CA ARG A 11 56.83 7.26 -12.49
C ARG A 11 55.44 6.80 -12.02
N ASP A 12 54.68 6.35 -13.02
CA ASP A 12 53.48 5.52 -12.92
C ASP A 12 53.66 4.32 -11.96
N VAL A 13 52.73 4.24 -11.00
CA VAL A 13 52.46 3.04 -10.21
C VAL A 13 51.05 2.56 -10.58
N PRO A 14 50.86 1.29 -10.97
CA PRO A 14 49.56 0.81 -11.41
C PRO A 14 48.56 0.80 -10.24
N LYS A 15 47.42 1.46 -10.44
CA LYS A 15 46.27 1.42 -9.53
C LYS A 15 45.78 -0.03 -9.42
N LYS A 16 46.00 -0.66 -8.27
CA LYS A 16 45.27 -1.85 -7.85
C LYS A 16 43.78 -1.52 -7.78
N HIS A 17 42.97 -2.22 -8.56
CA HIS A 17 41.52 -2.26 -8.44
C HIS A 17 41.14 -2.79 -7.04
N SER A 18 40.44 -1.97 -6.27
CA SER A 18 39.75 -2.39 -5.04
C SER A 18 38.41 -3.03 -5.44
N CYS A 19 38.42 -4.34 -5.64
CA CYS A 19 37.20 -5.15 -5.76
C CYS A 19 36.55 -5.39 -4.38
N CYS A 20 35.23 -5.18 -4.32
CA CYS A 20 34.23 -5.84 -3.49
C CYS A 20 34.60 -6.29 -2.05
N CYS A 21 34.34 -5.43 -1.06
CA CYS A 21 34.09 -5.86 0.33
C CYS A 21 32.67 -6.40 0.56
N CYS A 22 31.76 -6.36 -0.43
CA CYS A 22 30.35 -6.78 -0.25
C CYS A 22 30.08 -8.27 -0.52
N CYS A 23 31.04 -9.06 -1.00
CA CYS A 23 30.85 -10.51 -1.22
C CYS A 23 31.26 -11.37 -0.03
N ARG A 24 31.96 -10.82 0.98
CA ARG A 24 32.43 -11.61 2.14
C ARG A 24 31.33 -11.86 3.19
N SER A 25 30.32 -10.98 3.28
CA SER A 25 29.28 -11.07 4.32
C SER A 25 28.22 -12.15 4.07
N LYS A 26 27.96 -12.54 2.81
CA LYS A 26 26.96 -13.57 2.50
C LYS A 26 27.44 -14.99 2.80
N TRP A 27 28.75 -15.23 2.70
CA TRP A 27 29.36 -16.52 3.02
C TRP A 27 29.43 -16.77 4.53
N GLU A 28 29.74 -15.74 5.32
CA GLU A 28 29.74 -15.89 6.78
C GLU A 28 28.32 -16.13 7.33
N LEU A 29 27.30 -15.46 6.77
CA LEU A 29 25.92 -15.68 7.17
C LEU A 29 25.44 -17.11 6.89
N ALA A 30 25.84 -17.69 5.75
CA ALA A 30 25.49 -19.07 5.39
C ALA A 30 26.13 -20.10 6.34
N ILE A 31 27.39 -19.87 6.76
CA ILE A 31 28.08 -20.74 7.72
C ILE A 31 27.42 -20.70 9.09
N TRP A 32 27.02 -19.51 9.57
CA TRP A 32 26.31 -19.35 10.83
C TRP A 32 24.93 -20.03 10.82
N ILE A 33 24.20 -19.95 9.71
CA ILE A 33 22.89 -20.62 9.57
C ILE A 33 23.05 -22.15 9.66
N VAL A 34 24.04 -22.72 8.98
CA VAL A 34 24.30 -24.17 9.01
C VAL A 34 24.73 -24.64 10.41
N LEU A 35 25.58 -23.86 11.11
CA LEU A 35 25.99 -24.17 12.48
C LEU A 35 24.82 -24.10 13.48
N ILE A 36 23.98 -23.08 13.39
CA ILE A 36 22.80 -22.92 14.25
C ILE A 36 21.80 -24.06 14.01
N MET A 37 21.53 -24.41 12.76
CA MET A 37 20.62 -25.52 12.43
C MET A 37 21.18 -26.88 12.88
N GLY A 38 22.50 -27.09 12.80
CA GLY A 38 23.16 -28.28 13.35
C GLY A 38 23.00 -28.38 14.86
N ILE A 39 23.19 -27.28 15.59
CA ILE A 39 23.00 -27.20 17.04
C ILE A 39 21.53 -27.45 17.41
N MET A 40 20.57 -26.86 16.68
CA MET A 40 19.14 -27.08 16.91
C MET A 40 18.71 -28.52 16.60
N GLY A 41 19.34 -29.18 15.63
CA GLY A 41 19.15 -30.61 15.35
C GLY A 41 19.67 -31.51 16.47
N ILE A 42 20.86 -31.21 17.02
CA ILE A 42 21.44 -31.94 18.16
C ILE A 42 20.60 -31.77 19.43
N LEU A 43 19.98 -30.60 19.62
CA LEU A 43 19.07 -30.31 20.72
C LEU A 43 17.63 -30.84 20.50
N GLY A 44 17.36 -31.53 19.39
CA GLY A 44 16.05 -32.14 19.10
C GLY A 44 14.95 -31.13 18.76
N LEU A 45 15.30 -29.87 18.50
CA LEU A 45 14.34 -28.78 18.24
C LEU A 45 13.88 -28.73 16.78
N ILE A 46 14.57 -29.43 15.87
CA ILE A 46 14.24 -29.50 14.44
C ILE A 46 14.50 -30.93 13.95
N SER A 47 13.61 -31.49 13.12
CA SER A 47 13.78 -32.84 12.58
C SER A 47 14.93 -32.91 11.56
N TYR A 48 15.65 -34.03 11.53
CA TYR A 48 16.76 -34.28 10.61
C TYR A 48 16.37 -34.15 9.12
N LYS A 49 15.08 -34.33 8.82
CA LYS A 49 14.52 -34.21 7.47
C LYS A 49 14.53 -32.76 6.97
N ILE A 50 14.29 -31.79 7.85
CA ILE A 50 14.30 -30.35 7.54
C ILE A 50 15.74 -29.87 7.29
N ILE A 51 16.70 -30.39 8.07
CA ILE A 51 18.13 -30.06 7.91
C ILE A 51 18.63 -30.54 6.53
N TYR A 52 18.24 -31.75 6.12
CA TYR A 52 18.64 -32.32 4.84
C TYR A 52 18.06 -31.57 3.64
N GLU A 53 16.78 -31.19 3.69
CA GLU A 53 16.14 -30.44 2.61
C GLU A 53 16.77 -29.05 2.41
N VAL A 54 17.12 -28.35 3.50
CA VAL A 54 17.78 -27.02 3.41
C VAL A 54 19.18 -27.14 2.79
N ILE A 55 19.98 -28.13 3.19
CA ILE A 55 21.33 -28.35 2.63
C ILE A 55 21.25 -28.65 1.13
N THR A 56 20.26 -29.44 0.72
CA THR A 56 20.09 -29.86 -0.68
C THR A 56 19.68 -28.68 -1.57
N VAL A 57 18.84 -27.77 -1.07
CA VAL A 57 18.45 -26.53 -1.76
C VAL A 57 19.64 -25.59 -1.98
N TYR A 58 20.55 -25.48 -1.00
CA TYR A 58 21.75 -24.64 -1.15
C TYR A 58 22.81 -25.26 -2.08
N ALA A 59 22.88 -26.58 -2.18
CA ALA A 59 23.80 -27.28 -3.09
C ALA A 59 23.37 -27.24 -4.57
N SER A 60 22.14 -26.80 -4.86
CA SER A 60 21.51 -26.89 -6.20
C SER A 60 21.65 -25.62 -7.06
N PHE A 61 22.39 -24.60 -6.63
CA PHE A 61 22.60 -23.37 -7.43
C PHE A 61 23.77 -23.53 -8.43
N PRO A 62 23.55 -23.37 -9.75
CA PRO A 62 24.65 -23.39 -10.72
C PRO A 62 25.39 -22.04 -10.74
N PHE A 63 26.67 -22.05 -10.40
CA PHE A 63 27.59 -20.91 -10.58
C PHE A 63 28.33 -21.03 -11.92
N PHE A 64 28.15 -20.07 -12.82
CA PHE A 64 28.96 -19.95 -14.04
C PHE A 64 30.27 -19.21 -13.76
N THR A 65 31.33 -19.80 -14.30
CA THR A 65 32.72 -19.36 -14.37
C THR A 65 32.93 -18.26 -15.43
N MET A 66 33.91 -17.38 -15.22
CA MET A 66 34.51 -16.54 -16.27
C MET A 66 35.93 -17.01 -16.61
N ALA A 67 36.23 -16.93 -17.92
CA ALA A 67 37.52 -16.80 -18.61
C ALA A 67 38.21 -18.06 -19.19
N GLY A 68 38.43 -18.04 -20.52
CA GLY A 68 39.43 -18.83 -21.26
C GLY A 68 38.96 -19.26 -22.65
N GLY A 69 39.58 -18.74 -23.72
CA GLY A 69 39.14 -18.91 -25.13
C GLY A 69 39.73 -20.11 -25.88
N GLY A 70 39.31 -20.26 -27.14
CA GLY A 70 40.05 -21.01 -28.18
C GLY A 70 39.31 -22.19 -28.85
N SER A 71 39.00 -21.99 -30.15
CA SER A 71 38.89 -22.96 -31.26
C SER A 71 37.86 -24.11 -31.29
N ASN A 72 37.05 -24.08 -32.37
CA ASN A 72 36.50 -25.16 -33.21
C ASN A 72 36.42 -26.60 -32.67
N GLU A 73 35.20 -27.15 -32.62
CA GLU A 73 34.85 -28.37 -33.38
C GLU A 73 33.32 -28.60 -33.41
N GLN A 74 32.82 -28.95 -34.59
CA GLN A 74 31.49 -29.52 -34.80
C GLN A 74 31.47 -30.98 -34.29
N ARG A 75 30.43 -31.38 -33.53
CA ARG A 75 29.69 -32.65 -33.74
C ARG A 75 28.54 -32.87 -32.75
N ASN A 76 27.33 -32.94 -33.32
CA ASN A 76 26.31 -33.98 -33.19
C ASN A 76 25.84 -34.53 -31.83
N VAL A 77 24.55 -34.27 -31.59
CA VAL A 77 23.45 -35.23 -31.31
C VAL A 77 23.44 -36.02 -30.00
N ALA A 78 22.39 -35.79 -29.19
CA ALA A 78 21.41 -36.83 -28.82
C ALA A 78 20.12 -36.22 -28.23
N LYS A 79 19.00 -36.50 -28.90
CA LYS A 79 17.64 -36.45 -28.33
C LYS A 79 17.52 -37.57 -27.30
N TRP A 80 16.81 -37.30 -26.20
CA TRP A 80 16.07 -38.34 -25.48
C TRP A 80 14.74 -37.78 -24.96
N ASP A 81 13.66 -38.23 -25.61
CA ASP A 81 12.28 -38.25 -25.09
C ASP A 81 12.12 -39.42 -24.10
N ASN A 82 11.08 -39.39 -23.27
CA ASN A 82 10.99 -40.11 -21.99
C ASN A 82 9.79 -39.64 -21.13
N THR A 83 8.60 -39.85 -21.67
CA THR A 83 7.24 -39.80 -21.08
C THR A 83 7.06 -40.03 -19.57
N ASN A 84 6.08 -39.31 -19.01
CA ASN A 84 5.05 -39.74 -18.06
C ASN A 84 5.34 -41.00 -17.19
N THR A 85 5.70 -40.77 -15.92
CA THR A 85 5.22 -41.50 -14.73
C THR A 85 5.85 -40.86 -13.50
N ASN A 86 5.11 -40.03 -12.75
CA ASN A 86 5.29 -39.86 -11.28
C ASN A 86 4.31 -38.90 -10.58
N LEU A 87 3.16 -38.55 -11.18
CA LEU A 87 2.15 -37.71 -10.52
C LEU A 87 1.08 -38.49 -9.71
N GLN A 88 1.20 -39.82 -9.58
CA GLN A 88 0.23 -40.64 -8.83
C GLN A 88 0.77 -41.32 -7.56
N TYR A 89 2.07 -41.21 -7.25
CA TYR A 89 2.63 -41.83 -6.04
C TYR A 89 2.68 -40.87 -4.83
N GLU A 90 2.69 -39.56 -5.06
CA GLU A 90 2.72 -38.56 -3.97
C GLU A 90 1.32 -38.14 -3.47
N GLN A 91 0.26 -38.44 -4.22
CA GLN A 91 -1.12 -38.13 -3.83
C GLN A 91 -1.72 -39.19 -2.86
N HIS A 92 -1.13 -40.38 -2.79
CA HIS A 92 -1.61 -41.46 -1.92
C HIS A 92 -1.04 -41.42 -0.49
N GLN A 93 0.09 -40.72 -0.25
CA GLN A 93 0.64 -40.56 1.10
C GLN A 93 0.08 -39.34 1.86
N ALA A 94 -0.48 -38.34 1.18
CA ALA A 94 -1.13 -37.20 1.82
C ALA A 94 -2.55 -37.53 2.34
N ASN A 95 -3.28 -38.42 1.66
CA ASN A 95 -4.64 -38.80 2.07
C ASN A 95 -4.68 -39.82 3.22
N ASP A 96 -3.61 -40.59 3.45
CA ASP A 96 -3.56 -41.57 4.55
C ASP A 96 -3.25 -40.92 5.93
N ILE A 97 -2.78 -39.66 5.91
CA ILE A 97 -2.53 -38.84 7.11
C ILE A 97 -3.77 -38.01 7.48
N LEU A 98 -4.54 -37.52 6.49
CA LEU A 98 -5.79 -36.78 6.76
C LEU A 98 -6.91 -37.68 7.28
N THR A 99 -6.92 -38.96 6.89
CA THR A 99 -7.93 -39.94 7.34
C THR A 99 -7.67 -40.48 8.76
N LYS A 100 -6.47 -40.26 9.32
CA LYS A 100 -6.12 -40.65 10.70
C LYS A 100 -6.32 -39.54 11.74
N LEU A 101 -6.70 -38.33 11.31
CA LEU A 101 -6.98 -37.19 12.19
C LEU A 101 -8.47 -36.86 12.35
N THR A 102 -9.36 -37.61 11.69
CA THR A 102 -10.81 -37.44 11.84
C THR A 102 -11.52 -38.79 11.93
N LYS A 103 -11.61 -39.36 13.14
CA LYS A 103 -12.80 -40.09 13.57
C LYS A 103 -13.08 -39.87 15.07
N PRO A 104 -14.37 -39.81 15.46
CA PRO A 104 -14.80 -39.45 16.81
C PRO A 104 -14.92 -40.70 17.69
N GLN A 105 -14.49 -40.59 18.94
CA GLN A 105 -14.90 -41.51 20.00
C GLN A 105 -15.06 -40.76 21.32
N GLY A 106 -16.30 -40.73 21.81
CA GLY A 106 -16.66 -40.24 23.14
C GLY A 106 -18.09 -39.74 23.19
N GLN A 107 -19.05 -40.66 23.37
CA GLN A 107 -20.44 -40.32 23.72
C GLN A 107 -20.44 -39.43 24.97
N ILE A 108 -20.93 -38.20 24.84
CA ILE A 108 -21.36 -37.37 25.97
C ILE A 108 -22.81 -36.96 25.72
N ASN A 109 -23.59 -37.15 26.77
CA ASN A 109 -25.03 -37.19 26.87
C ASN A 109 -25.72 -35.85 26.48
N ASP A 110 -26.67 -35.91 25.54
CA ASP A 110 -27.36 -34.80 24.88
C ASP A 110 -28.47 -34.12 25.73
N GLN A 111 -28.43 -34.29 27.05
CA GLN A 111 -29.46 -33.78 27.97
C GLN A 111 -29.19 -32.31 28.37
N TYR A 112 -27.93 -31.92 28.50
CA TYR A 112 -27.54 -30.60 29.02
C TYR A 112 -27.88 -29.43 28.07
N HIS A 113 -27.81 -29.66 26.75
CA HIS A 113 -28.13 -28.64 25.75
C HIS A 113 -29.65 -28.50 25.53
N GLN A 114 -30.41 -29.59 25.67
CA GLN A 114 -31.87 -29.55 25.60
C GLN A 114 -32.48 -28.85 26.83
N ASP A 115 -31.93 -29.10 28.02
CA ASP A 115 -32.39 -28.45 29.26
C ASP A 115 -32.08 -26.94 29.28
N ARG A 116 -30.96 -26.52 28.68
CA ARG A 116 -30.59 -25.09 28.56
C ARG A 116 -31.44 -24.33 27.53
N ALA A 117 -31.85 -24.99 26.46
CA ALA A 117 -32.82 -24.45 25.50
C ALA A 117 -34.23 -24.32 26.11
N ALA A 118 -34.67 -25.34 26.87
CA ALA A 118 -35.95 -25.32 27.57
C ALA A 118 -35.99 -24.35 28.76
N SER A 119 -34.84 -24.02 29.37
CA SER A 119 -34.71 -22.98 30.39
C SER A 119 -34.85 -21.57 29.80
N ARG A 120 -34.21 -21.30 28.66
CA ARG A 120 -34.29 -19.99 27.98
C ARG A 120 -35.68 -19.68 27.42
N ILE A 121 -36.39 -20.70 26.95
CA ILE A 121 -37.78 -20.55 26.49
C ILE A 121 -38.72 -20.25 27.67
N ARG A 122 -38.49 -20.82 28.86
CA ARG A 122 -39.29 -20.52 30.06
C ARG A 122 -39.07 -19.11 30.60
N GLU A 123 -37.86 -18.60 30.49
CA GLU A 123 -37.49 -17.23 30.84
C GLU A 123 -38.12 -16.18 29.90
N PHE A 124 -38.29 -16.55 28.62
CA PHE A 124 -38.90 -15.68 27.60
C PHE A 124 -40.44 -15.59 27.70
N VAL A 125 -41.09 -16.55 28.35
CA VAL A 125 -42.57 -16.66 28.42
C VAL A 125 -43.11 -16.35 29.83
N GLY A 126 -42.26 -16.09 30.82
CA GLY A 126 -42.66 -15.57 32.13
C GLY A 126 -43.56 -16.51 32.95
N ILE A 127 -43.24 -17.81 33.01
CA ILE A 127 -44.00 -18.79 33.80
C ILE A 127 -43.17 -19.24 35.00
N ASP A 128 -43.67 -18.94 36.21
CA ASP A 128 -43.04 -19.31 37.48
C ASP A 128 -43.24 -20.79 37.82
N SER A 129 -42.20 -21.42 38.37
CA SER A 129 -42.09 -22.86 38.58
C SER A 129 -42.86 -23.32 39.82
N GLY A 130 -44.15 -23.63 39.67
CA GLY A 130 -44.96 -24.11 40.78
C GLY A 130 -46.38 -24.57 40.47
N SER A 131 -46.61 -25.35 39.41
CA SER A 131 -47.90 -26.07 39.25
C SER A 131 -47.81 -27.23 38.27
N LYS A 132 -48.24 -28.43 38.70
CA LYS A 132 -48.50 -29.56 37.80
C LYS A 132 -49.88 -29.35 37.17
N THR A 133 -49.94 -28.89 35.92
CA THR A 133 -51.18 -28.95 35.14
C THR A 133 -50.85 -29.37 33.71
N LYS A 134 -51.48 -30.46 33.25
CA LYS A 134 -51.41 -30.91 31.85
C LYS A 134 -52.08 -29.86 30.96
N VAL A 135 -51.32 -29.25 30.06
CA VAL A 135 -51.88 -28.39 29.01
C VAL A 135 -52.25 -29.26 27.82
N ASN A 136 -53.54 -29.31 27.49
CA ASN A 136 -54.06 -29.98 26.31
C ASN A 136 -53.97 -29.01 25.13
N PHE A 137 -53.26 -29.38 24.06
CA PHE A 137 -53.20 -28.57 22.83
C PHE A 137 -54.47 -28.81 22.01
N ASN A 138 -55.29 -27.77 21.84
CA ASN A 138 -56.39 -27.75 20.89
C ASN A 138 -55.93 -27.00 19.63
N SER A 139 -55.89 -27.67 18.48
CA SER A 139 -55.27 -27.19 17.24
C SER A 139 -56.06 -26.10 16.50
N ASP A 140 -57.25 -25.72 16.99
CA ASP A 140 -58.20 -24.92 16.22
C ASP A 140 -58.24 -23.43 16.61
N ALA A 141 -57.37 -22.98 17.53
CA ALA A 141 -57.33 -21.58 18.01
C ALA A 141 -56.16 -20.73 17.45
N LEU A 142 -55.34 -21.25 16.53
CA LEU A 142 -54.15 -20.56 15.99
C LEU A 142 -54.31 -20.04 14.56
N ARG A 143 -55.53 -19.99 14.03
CA ARG A 143 -55.80 -19.64 12.63
C ARG A 143 -56.54 -18.31 12.43
N ASP A 144 -56.34 -17.33 13.32
CA ASP A 144 -56.95 -16.00 13.13
C ASP A 144 -56.14 -14.81 13.69
N LYS A 145 -54.80 -14.91 13.67
CA LYS A 145 -53.89 -13.77 13.96
C LYS A 145 -52.67 -13.71 13.05
N THR A 146 -52.84 -14.05 11.78
CA THR A 146 -51.83 -13.78 10.74
C THR A 146 -52.17 -12.50 10.00
N GLU A 147 -52.22 -11.38 10.71
CA GLU A 147 -52.11 -10.05 10.11
C GLU A 147 -51.04 -9.25 10.87
N SER A 148 -50.06 -8.78 10.11
CA SER A 148 -48.96 -7.86 10.49
C SER A 148 -47.83 -8.42 11.37
N ILE A 149 -47.16 -9.50 10.94
CA ILE A 149 -45.74 -9.64 11.26
C ILE A 149 -44.98 -8.71 10.29
N PRO A 150 -44.31 -7.64 10.76
CA PRO A 150 -43.43 -6.88 9.89
C PRO A 150 -42.38 -7.85 9.36
N LYS A 151 -42.18 -7.88 8.03
CA LYS A 151 -40.98 -8.53 7.47
C LYS A 151 -39.78 -8.04 8.28
N PRO A 152 -38.79 -8.90 8.62
CA PRO A 152 -37.53 -8.41 9.14
C PRO A 152 -37.08 -7.31 8.18
N GLN A 153 -36.93 -6.09 8.68
CA GLN A 153 -36.22 -5.08 7.90
C GLN A 153 -34.85 -5.70 7.64
N GLU A 154 -34.60 -6.10 6.40
CA GLU A 154 -33.23 -6.22 5.92
C GLU A 154 -32.56 -4.93 6.36
N SER A 155 -31.57 -5.02 7.26
CA SER A 155 -30.80 -3.84 7.61
C SER A 155 -30.22 -3.32 6.31
N MET A 156 -30.79 -2.22 5.82
CA MET A 156 -30.21 -1.49 4.70
C MET A 156 -28.77 -1.25 5.10
N GLY A 157 -27.83 -1.71 4.27
CA GLY A 157 -26.42 -1.41 4.48
C GLY A 157 -26.22 0.09 4.63
N SER A 158 -25.11 0.52 5.23
CA SER A 158 -24.87 1.92 5.60
C SER A 158 -25.37 2.90 4.53
N THR A 159 -26.41 3.66 4.87
CA THR A 159 -27.05 4.66 4.00
C THR A 159 -26.42 6.04 4.17
N GLN A 160 -25.28 6.13 4.86
CA GLN A 160 -24.55 7.38 5.06
C GLN A 160 -23.33 7.43 4.13
N PRO A 161 -22.96 8.60 3.59
CA PRO A 161 -21.77 8.74 2.77
C PRO A 161 -20.52 8.45 3.61
N MET A 162 -19.55 7.75 3.03
CA MET A 162 -18.24 7.56 3.66
C MET A 162 -17.35 8.76 3.34
N ASN A 163 -16.82 9.43 4.36
CA ASN A 163 -16.00 10.63 4.22
C ASN A 163 -14.62 10.44 4.91
N CYS A 164 -13.64 11.20 4.44
CA CYS A 164 -12.44 11.48 5.19
C CYS A 164 -12.79 12.12 6.54
N LYS A 165 -11.99 11.89 7.58
CA LYS A 165 -12.22 12.47 8.91
C LYS A 165 -11.04 13.29 9.38
N ASP A 166 -11.30 14.33 10.18
CA ASP A 166 -10.29 15.03 10.95
C ASP A 166 -9.90 14.23 12.23
N GLU A 167 -8.97 14.75 13.03
CA GLU A 167 -8.54 14.09 14.28
C GLU A 167 -9.63 14.06 15.36
N LEU A 168 -10.63 14.94 15.28
CA LEU A 168 -11.78 14.96 16.17
C LEU A 168 -12.85 13.94 15.74
N GLY A 169 -12.71 13.34 14.55
CA GLY A 169 -13.64 12.38 13.97
C GLY A 169 -14.77 13.03 13.16
N ASN A 170 -14.70 14.34 12.93
CA ASN A 170 -15.67 15.03 12.07
C ASN A 170 -15.36 14.75 10.60
N ASP A 171 -16.40 14.67 9.79
CA ASP A 171 -16.25 14.53 8.34
C ASP A 171 -15.61 15.78 7.74
N VAL A 172 -14.64 15.57 6.85
CA VAL A 172 -13.98 16.62 6.07
C VAL A 172 -13.98 16.24 4.59
N SER A 173 -14.00 17.24 3.72
CA SER A 173 -13.97 17.01 2.27
C SER A 173 -12.64 16.45 1.77
N TRP A 174 -11.54 16.75 2.46
CA TRP A 174 -10.21 16.25 2.13
C TRP A 174 -9.26 16.43 3.32
N PHE A 175 -8.14 15.72 3.32
CA PHE A 175 -6.99 16.10 4.14
C PHE A 175 -5.68 15.69 3.47
N TYR A 176 -4.61 16.42 3.77
CA TYR A 176 -3.24 15.98 3.56
C TYR A 176 -2.60 15.67 4.90
N ALA A 177 -1.86 14.58 5.01
CA ALA A 177 -1.04 14.28 6.19
C ALA A 177 0.40 13.96 5.77
N TYR A 178 1.36 14.68 6.34
CA TYR A 178 2.79 14.54 6.11
C TYR A 178 3.46 14.02 7.38
N LYS A 179 3.80 12.74 7.38
CA LYS A 179 4.58 12.13 8.45
C LYS A 179 6.06 12.41 8.25
N LEU A 180 6.75 12.91 9.27
CA LEU A 180 8.19 13.17 9.24
C LEU A 180 9.00 11.87 9.31
N PRO A 181 10.21 11.79 8.74
CA PRO A 181 11.10 10.66 8.97
C PRO A 181 11.54 10.55 10.44
N LEU A 182 12.14 9.43 10.76
CA LEU A 182 12.86 9.25 12.02
C LEU A 182 14.09 10.18 12.03
N LEU A 183 14.13 11.11 12.99
CA LEU A 183 15.25 12.02 13.20
C LEU A 183 15.81 11.83 14.62
N SER A 184 16.84 10.99 14.76
CA SER A 184 17.37 10.52 16.06
C SER A 184 17.81 11.64 17.02
N GLU A 185 18.26 12.77 16.45
CA GLU A 185 18.79 13.91 17.19
C GLU A 185 17.69 14.86 17.71
N SER A 186 16.43 14.64 17.35
CA SER A 186 15.32 15.46 17.82
C SER A 186 15.08 15.26 19.33
N THR A 187 14.74 16.36 20.02
CA THR A 187 14.27 16.34 21.41
C THR A 187 12.79 15.99 21.53
N ASP A 188 11.98 16.21 20.49
CA ASP A 188 10.59 15.75 20.42
C ASP A 188 10.56 14.21 20.24
N PRO A 189 9.96 13.45 21.19
CA PRO A 189 9.91 11.99 21.13
C PRO A 189 9.19 11.43 19.90
N LEU A 190 8.16 12.10 19.38
CA LEU A 190 7.42 11.66 18.21
C LEU A 190 8.27 11.79 16.95
N ILE A 191 9.06 12.86 16.85
CA ILE A 191 9.98 13.09 15.73
C ILE A 191 11.16 12.11 15.83
N LYS A 192 11.69 11.93 17.03
CA LYS A 192 12.78 10.97 17.32
C LYS A 192 12.42 9.53 16.94
N ASN A 193 11.14 9.17 17.05
CA ASN A 193 10.62 7.85 16.71
C ASN A 193 10.02 7.77 15.29
N GLY A 194 10.03 8.86 14.53
CA GLY A 194 9.50 8.91 13.16
C GLY A 194 7.97 8.77 13.06
N SER A 195 7.26 9.02 14.15
CA SER A 195 5.80 8.94 14.24
C SER A 195 5.11 10.30 14.22
N LYS A 196 5.85 11.42 14.36
CA LYS A 196 5.30 12.77 14.22
C LYS A 196 4.76 12.99 12.81
N TYR A 197 3.59 13.62 12.73
CA TYR A 197 3.06 14.11 11.46
C TYR A 197 2.40 15.47 11.61
N PHE A 198 2.24 16.12 10.45
CA PHE A 198 1.53 17.36 10.27
C PHE A 198 0.40 17.13 9.29
N TYR A 199 -0.65 17.94 9.34
CA TYR A 199 -1.77 17.79 8.43
C TYR A 199 -2.35 19.13 7.97
N LEU A 200 -3.10 19.07 6.87
CA LEU A 200 -3.94 20.13 6.34
C LEU A 200 -5.34 19.55 6.16
N VAL A 201 -6.34 20.28 6.62
CA VAL A 201 -7.78 20.04 6.42
C VAL A 201 -8.40 21.30 5.79
N PRO A 202 -9.67 21.29 5.35
CA PRO A 202 -10.31 22.48 4.81
C PRO A 202 -10.18 23.66 5.77
N ASN A 203 -9.91 24.86 5.23
CA ASN A 203 -9.65 26.10 5.97
C ASN A 203 -8.34 26.15 6.78
N SER A 204 -7.47 25.13 6.71
CA SER A 204 -6.12 25.22 7.27
C SER A 204 -5.33 26.31 6.55
N THR A 205 -4.73 27.24 7.31
CA THR A 205 -3.86 28.29 6.76
C THR A 205 -2.40 27.87 6.67
N SER A 206 -2.02 26.80 7.38
CA SER A 206 -0.67 26.23 7.44
C SER A 206 -0.72 24.80 7.96
N TRP A 207 0.37 24.06 7.80
CA TRP A 207 0.52 22.71 8.35
C TRP A 207 0.29 22.67 9.87
N VAL A 208 -0.71 21.91 10.29
CA VAL A 208 -1.08 21.73 11.70
C VAL A 208 -0.25 20.58 12.29
N SER A 209 0.38 20.81 13.43
CA SER A 209 1.15 19.78 14.16
C SER A 209 0.20 18.85 14.90
N SER A 210 0.25 17.55 14.62
CA SER A 210 -0.54 16.58 15.40
C SER A 210 0.09 16.32 16.77
N GLU A 211 -0.73 16.22 17.81
CA GLU A 211 -0.31 15.74 19.13
C GLU A 211 -0.23 14.20 19.20
N PHE A 212 -0.83 13.50 18.22
CA PHE A 212 -0.85 12.05 18.17
C PHE A 212 0.25 11.51 17.26
N PRO A 213 0.82 10.33 17.57
CA PRO A 213 1.65 9.63 16.61
C PRO A 213 0.79 9.11 15.45
N ILE A 214 1.36 9.04 14.24
CA ILE A 214 0.66 8.61 13.02
C ILE A 214 0.00 7.23 13.15
N ASN A 215 0.59 6.35 13.96
CA ASN A 215 0.14 4.99 14.23
C ASN A 215 -0.73 4.87 15.49
N SER A 216 -1.30 5.98 15.98
CA SER A 216 -2.29 5.97 17.08
C SER A 216 -3.71 5.75 16.56
N GLU A 217 -4.57 5.10 17.34
CA GLU A 217 -6.04 5.10 17.14
C GLU A 217 -6.70 6.50 17.15
N LYS A 218 -5.96 7.53 17.60
CA LYS A 218 -6.42 8.93 17.58
C LYS A 218 -5.93 9.70 16.36
N SER A 219 -5.09 9.09 15.51
CA SER A 219 -4.54 9.79 14.35
C SER A 219 -5.62 10.06 13.29
N ILE A 220 -5.39 11.06 12.44
CA ILE A 220 -6.30 11.39 11.33
C ILE A 220 -6.56 10.20 10.39
N LEU A 221 -5.55 9.34 10.22
CA LEU A 221 -5.67 8.11 9.45
C LEU A 221 -6.53 7.07 10.18
N ALA A 222 -6.35 6.89 11.48
CA ALA A 222 -7.16 5.97 12.27
C ALA A 222 -8.63 6.37 12.28
N LYS A 223 -8.92 7.67 12.44
CA LYS A 223 -10.28 8.20 12.34
C LYS A 223 -10.89 7.90 10.98
N THR A 224 -10.17 8.19 9.91
CA THR A 224 -10.67 7.97 8.54
C THR A 224 -10.87 6.49 8.20
N LEU A 225 -10.05 5.60 8.76
CA LEU A 225 -10.05 4.17 8.46
C LEU A 225 -10.73 3.32 9.55
N ASP A 226 -11.49 3.93 10.45
CA ASP A 226 -12.15 3.24 11.57
C ASP A 226 -13.01 2.05 11.13
N THR A 227 -13.74 2.22 10.04
CA THR A 227 -14.62 1.22 9.45
C THR A 227 -13.89 0.06 8.78
N VAL A 228 -12.60 0.17 8.49
CA VAL A 228 -11.80 -0.92 7.87
C VAL A 228 -11.73 -2.13 8.78
N TRP A 229 -11.60 -1.91 10.09
CA TRP A 229 -11.54 -2.97 11.11
C TRP A 229 -12.82 -3.08 11.95
N ALA A 230 -13.89 -2.40 11.55
CA ALA A 230 -15.16 -2.49 12.25
C ALA A 230 -15.82 -3.87 12.08
N ALA A 231 -16.77 -4.18 12.96
CA ALA A 231 -17.52 -5.43 12.91
C ALA A 231 -18.22 -5.60 11.56
N GLU A 232 -18.45 -6.85 11.14
CA GLU A 232 -19.07 -7.15 9.84
C GLU A 232 -20.41 -6.43 9.63
N ASN A 233 -21.22 -6.30 10.69
CA ASN A 233 -22.48 -5.57 10.64
C ASN A 233 -22.30 -4.09 10.31
N ASP A 234 -21.23 -3.45 10.80
CA ASP A 234 -20.93 -2.03 10.55
C ASP A 234 -20.34 -1.82 9.14
N ARG A 235 -19.76 -2.87 8.56
CA ARG A 235 -19.24 -2.88 7.19
C ARG A 235 -20.31 -3.28 6.16
N LYS A 236 -21.50 -3.68 6.59
CA LYS A 236 -22.56 -4.14 5.69
C LYS A 236 -22.96 -3.04 4.72
N GLY A 237 -22.93 -3.37 3.42
CA GLY A 237 -23.26 -2.44 2.33
C GLY A 237 -22.13 -1.49 1.93
N LEU A 238 -20.94 -1.61 2.52
CA LEU A 238 -19.78 -0.84 2.11
C LEU A 238 -18.98 -1.62 1.06
N ALA A 239 -18.57 -0.92 0.00
CA ALA A 239 -17.58 -1.40 -0.94
C ALA A 239 -16.20 -0.86 -0.58
N GLN A 240 -15.19 -1.72 -0.60
CA GLN A 240 -13.79 -1.42 -0.28
C GLN A 240 -12.86 -2.03 -1.32
N VAL A 241 -11.85 -1.27 -1.76
CA VAL A 241 -10.74 -1.76 -2.58
C VAL A 241 -9.44 -1.21 -2.02
N ILE A 242 -8.49 -2.10 -1.71
CA ILE A 242 -7.20 -1.72 -1.14
C ILE A 242 -6.07 -2.26 -2.01
N TYR A 243 -5.14 -1.37 -2.34
CA TYR A 243 -4.05 -1.66 -3.25
C TYR A 243 -2.73 -1.09 -2.77
N ASN A 244 -1.66 -1.83 -3.03
CA ASN A 244 -0.30 -1.44 -2.69
C ASN A 244 0.67 -2.27 -3.51
N ASP A 245 1.62 -1.66 -4.22
CA ASP A 245 2.65 -2.40 -4.95
C ASP A 245 3.66 -3.11 -4.03
N GLN A 246 3.59 -2.88 -2.71
CA GLN A 246 4.34 -3.58 -1.68
C GLN A 246 3.38 -3.87 -0.50
N PRO A 247 2.45 -4.84 -0.64
CA PRO A 247 1.42 -5.09 0.36
C PRO A 247 2.02 -5.74 1.62
N PRO A 248 1.35 -5.68 2.78
CA PRO A 248 1.91 -6.07 4.08
C PRO A 248 2.55 -7.47 4.15
N THR A 249 1.97 -8.45 3.46
CA THR A 249 2.34 -9.86 3.57
C THR A 249 2.86 -10.47 2.27
N GLN A 250 3.05 -9.68 1.20
CA GLN A 250 3.51 -10.19 -0.10
C GLN A 250 4.73 -9.41 -0.61
N PRO A 251 5.54 -10.02 -1.49
CA PRO A 251 6.68 -9.34 -2.09
C PRO A 251 6.28 -8.09 -2.88
N ALA A 252 7.24 -7.16 -3.01
CA ALA A 252 7.09 -5.99 -3.86
C ALA A 252 6.84 -6.37 -5.33
N MET A 253 5.77 -5.87 -5.92
CA MET A 253 5.51 -5.94 -7.35
C MET A 253 6.25 -4.80 -8.06
N VAL A 254 7.31 -5.16 -8.79
CA VAL A 254 8.16 -4.20 -9.53
C VAL A 254 7.63 -3.87 -10.92
N MET A 255 6.67 -4.66 -11.42
CA MET A 255 5.95 -4.44 -12.68
C MET A 255 4.64 -3.67 -12.40
N ASN A 256 3.97 -3.17 -13.45
CA ASN A 256 2.68 -2.48 -13.34
C ASN A 256 2.72 -1.19 -12.50
N GLY A 257 1.67 -0.90 -11.73
CA GLY A 257 1.53 0.35 -10.99
C GLY A 257 2.52 0.49 -9.84
N HIS A 258 3.17 1.64 -9.71
CA HIS A 258 3.79 2.07 -8.44
C HIS A 258 2.78 2.90 -7.68
N THR A 259 1.75 2.27 -7.14
CA THR A 259 0.60 3.00 -6.59
C THR A 259 0.09 2.29 -5.33
N LYS A 260 -0.40 3.09 -4.37
CA LYS A 260 -0.92 2.60 -3.10
C LYS A 260 -2.07 3.47 -2.65
N GLY A 261 -3.09 2.84 -2.08
CA GLY A 261 -4.27 3.54 -1.64
C GLY A 261 -5.42 2.63 -1.25
N LEU A 262 -6.51 3.28 -0.90
CA LEU A 262 -7.73 2.67 -0.43
C LEU A 262 -8.92 3.47 -0.96
N VAL A 263 -9.93 2.75 -1.43
CA VAL A 263 -11.24 3.30 -1.80
C VAL A 263 -12.26 2.65 -0.86
N LEU A 264 -13.09 3.46 -0.21
CA LEU A 264 -14.20 3.00 0.62
C LEU A 264 -15.44 3.83 0.32
N THR A 265 -16.58 3.17 0.11
CA THR A 265 -17.82 3.85 -0.30
C THR A 265 -19.06 3.10 0.14
N SER A 266 -20.12 3.87 0.42
CA SER A 266 -21.51 3.38 0.47
C SER A 266 -22.23 3.72 -0.85
N THR A 267 -23.54 3.49 -0.92
CA THR A 267 -24.38 3.91 -2.04
C THR A 267 -24.44 5.43 -2.21
N GLU A 268 -24.25 6.18 -1.13
CA GLU A 268 -24.37 7.64 -1.11
C GLU A 268 -23.05 8.33 -1.45
N GLY A 269 -21.92 7.63 -1.38
CA GLY A 269 -20.61 8.20 -1.68
C GLY A 269 -19.51 7.62 -0.82
N GLY A 270 -18.28 8.04 -1.14
CA GLY A 270 -17.09 7.48 -0.55
C GLY A 270 -15.89 8.38 -0.64
N PHE A 271 -14.78 7.87 -0.11
CA PHE A 271 -13.49 8.55 -0.19
C PHE A 271 -12.44 7.70 -0.90
N TRP A 272 -11.45 8.40 -1.43
CA TRP A 272 -10.23 7.83 -1.98
C TRP A 272 -9.04 8.35 -1.19
N LEU A 273 -8.25 7.43 -0.64
CA LEU A 273 -7.02 7.70 0.08
C LEU A 273 -5.82 7.24 -0.77
N GLN A 274 -4.97 8.17 -1.18
CA GLN A 274 -3.65 7.86 -1.75
C GLN A 274 -2.56 7.98 -0.69
N HIS A 275 -1.54 7.12 -0.77
CA HIS A 275 -0.39 7.23 0.14
C HIS A 275 0.92 6.68 -0.44
N SER A 276 2.03 7.01 0.21
CA SER A 276 3.35 6.51 -0.17
C SER A 276 3.84 5.31 0.69
N CYS A 277 3.15 4.97 1.78
CA CYS A 277 3.60 4.00 2.77
C CYS A 277 3.57 2.54 2.28
N PRO A 278 4.72 1.85 2.12
CA PRO A 278 4.76 0.40 1.85
C PRO A 278 4.21 -0.41 3.02
N HIS A 279 3.70 -1.60 2.73
CA HIS A 279 3.18 -2.55 3.73
C HIS A 279 1.98 -2.02 4.54
N PHE A 280 1.27 -1.02 4.03
CA PHE A 280 0.12 -0.39 4.67
C PHE A 280 -1.14 -0.44 3.78
N PRO A 281 -2.34 -0.54 4.38
CA PRO A 281 -2.61 -1.02 5.74
C PRO A 281 -2.49 -2.56 5.85
N ASN A 282 -2.13 -3.08 7.03
CA ASN A 282 -2.32 -4.52 7.29
C ASN A 282 -3.76 -4.82 7.73
N ILE A 283 -4.58 -5.23 6.78
CA ILE A 283 -6.00 -5.58 7.01
C ILE A 283 -6.21 -6.81 7.91
N GLN A 284 -5.19 -7.65 8.10
CA GLN A 284 -5.27 -8.82 8.98
C GLN A 284 -4.94 -8.45 10.44
N ALA A 285 -4.56 -7.20 10.70
CA ALA A 285 -4.33 -6.70 12.05
C ALA A 285 -5.65 -6.50 12.80
N GLU A 286 -5.59 -6.47 14.13
CA GLU A 286 -6.78 -6.34 14.99
C GLU A 286 -7.37 -4.92 14.99
N ASN A 287 -6.54 -3.92 14.71
CA ASN A 287 -6.89 -2.50 14.71
C ASN A 287 -5.91 -1.66 13.89
N PHE A 288 -6.17 -0.37 13.78
CA PHE A 288 -5.34 0.54 13.00
C PHE A 288 -3.89 0.60 13.52
N SER A 289 -3.69 0.69 14.84
CA SER A 289 -2.36 0.86 15.44
C SER A 289 -1.43 -0.32 15.15
N SER A 290 -1.99 -1.54 15.20
CA SER A 290 -1.28 -2.78 14.83
C SER A 290 -1.17 -2.97 13.31
N SER A 291 -1.98 -2.25 12.52
CA SER A 291 -1.92 -2.28 11.06
C SER A 291 -0.79 -1.42 10.46
N TYR A 292 -0.40 -0.35 11.16
CA TYR A 292 0.58 0.59 10.64
C TYR A 292 1.98 -0.02 10.71
N PRO A 293 2.70 -0.13 9.57
CA PRO A 293 3.95 -0.88 9.53
C PRO A 293 5.07 -0.13 10.25
N VAL A 294 5.88 -0.85 11.04
CA VAL A 294 7.06 -0.30 11.71
C VAL A 294 8.03 0.36 10.71
N GLY A 295 8.23 -0.27 9.54
CA GLY A 295 9.04 0.32 8.46
C GLY A 295 8.49 1.64 7.92
N GLY A 296 7.19 1.89 8.09
CA GLY A 296 6.53 3.15 7.75
C GLY A 296 6.90 4.31 8.67
N LEU A 297 7.62 4.08 9.77
CA LEU A 297 8.13 5.12 10.68
C LEU A 297 9.48 5.70 10.22
N ILE A 298 10.24 4.97 9.40
CA ILE A 298 11.63 5.33 9.04
C ILE A 298 11.68 6.58 8.15
N ASN A 299 10.97 6.55 7.03
CA ASN A 299 11.01 7.63 6.02
C ASN A 299 9.80 8.54 6.12
N GLY A 300 9.91 9.76 5.62
CA GLY A 300 8.78 10.66 5.40
C GLY A 300 7.72 10.00 4.52
N GLN A 301 6.43 10.24 4.82
CA GLN A 301 5.30 9.70 4.06
C GLN A 301 4.24 10.78 3.87
N MET A 302 3.53 10.73 2.76
CA MET A 302 2.36 11.55 2.49
C MET A 302 1.12 10.67 2.38
N PHE A 303 0.01 11.19 2.88
CA PHE A 303 -1.33 10.65 2.74
C PHE A 303 -2.24 11.76 2.24
N PHE A 304 -3.08 11.47 1.24
CA PHE A 304 -4.05 12.41 0.70
C PHE A 304 -5.40 11.73 0.59
N CYS A 305 -6.36 12.18 1.38
CA CYS A 305 -7.74 11.68 1.37
C CYS A 305 -8.67 12.68 0.69
N MET A 306 -9.56 12.16 -0.15
CA MET A 306 -10.54 12.93 -0.92
C MET A 306 -11.93 12.32 -0.73
N SER A 307 -12.86 13.05 -0.12
CA SER A 307 -14.28 12.67 -0.05
C SER A 307 -14.96 13.06 -1.36
N LEU A 308 -15.41 12.07 -2.13
CA LEU A 308 -15.87 12.25 -3.52
C LEU A 308 -17.39 12.48 -3.65
N GLY A 309 -18.09 12.49 -2.52
CA GLY A 309 -19.47 12.98 -2.37
C GLY A 309 -20.59 12.14 -2.98
N ASN A 310 -20.33 11.39 -4.07
CA ASN A 310 -21.28 10.47 -4.67
C ASN A 310 -20.59 9.21 -5.22
N VAL A 311 -21.36 8.12 -5.34
CA VAL A 311 -20.83 6.81 -5.77
C VAL A 311 -20.31 6.81 -7.21
N SER A 312 -20.88 7.62 -8.11
CA SER A 312 -20.39 7.71 -9.50
C SER A 312 -18.99 8.32 -9.61
N ASN A 313 -18.67 9.31 -8.77
CA ASN A 313 -17.32 9.88 -8.69
C ASN A 313 -16.33 8.87 -8.12
N VAL A 314 -16.78 8.00 -7.20
CA VAL A 314 -15.97 6.87 -6.72
C VAL A 314 -15.70 5.87 -7.85
N ASP A 315 -16.68 5.58 -8.71
CA ASP A 315 -16.48 4.65 -9.82
C ASP A 315 -15.47 5.17 -10.87
N VAL A 316 -15.33 6.49 -11.03
CA VAL A 316 -14.26 7.09 -11.84
C VAL A 316 -12.87 6.66 -11.32
N VAL A 317 -12.70 6.50 -10.01
CA VAL A 317 -11.45 5.96 -9.43
C VAL A 317 -11.22 4.52 -9.92
N GLY A 318 -12.27 3.73 -10.12
CA GLY A 318 -12.18 2.42 -10.77
C GLY A 318 -11.52 2.49 -12.14
N THR A 319 -11.90 3.43 -12.99
CA THR A 319 -11.24 3.66 -14.29
C THR A 319 -9.79 4.12 -14.12
N VAL A 320 -9.51 5.02 -13.18
CA VAL A 320 -8.13 5.45 -12.85
C VAL A 320 -7.27 4.23 -12.49
N LEU A 321 -7.78 3.31 -11.69
CA LEU A 321 -7.06 2.08 -11.32
C LEU A 321 -6.85 1.14 -12.51
N GLN A 322 -7.78 1.04 -13.46
CA GLN A 322 -7.57 0.26 -14.68
C GLN A 322 -6.37 0.76 -15.51
N TYR A 323 -6.08 2.07 -15.49
CA TYR A 323 -4.88 2.62 -16.10
C TYR A 323 -3.62 2.26 -15.32
N THR A 324 -3.62 2.42 -13.99
CA THR A 324 -2.41 2.23 -13.18
C THR A 324 -2.00 0.77 -13.10
N LYS A 325 -2.93 -0.18 -13.27
CA LYS A 325 -2.71 -1.62 -13.07
C LYS A 325 -2.16 -1.89 -11.66
N PRO A 326 -2.91 -1.53 -10.60
CA PRO A 326 -2.44 -1.65 -9.22
C PRO A 326 -2.36 -3.13 -8.80
N LEU A 327 -1.60 -3.41 -7.76
CA LEU A 327 -1.72 -4.66 -7.02
C LEU A 327 -2.82 -4.50 -5.95
N ILE A 328 -4.03 -4.95 -6.26
CA ILE A 328 -5.14 -5.05 -5.29
C ILE A 328 -4.92 -6.32 -4.47
N TYR A 329 -4.77 -6.18 -3.15
CA TYR A 329 -4.53 -7.31 -2.25
C TYR A 329 -5.71 -7.59 -1.31
N ASN A 330 -6.69 -6.69 -1.27
CA ASN A 330 -7.96 -6.93 -0.61
C ASN A 330 -9.07 -6.08 -1.22
N TYR A 331 -10.27 -6.64 -1.28
CA TYR A 331 -11.48 -5.91 -1.62
C TYR A 331 -12.71 -6.59 -1.03
N THR A 332 -13.79 -5.84 -0.92
CA THR A 332 -15.16 -6.31 -0.65
C THR A 332 -16.09 -5.44 -1.47
N ILE A 333 -16.94 -6.04 -2.29
CA ILE A 333 -17.94 -5.29 -3.08
C ILE A 333 -19.26 -6.03 -2.95
N PRO A 334 -20.24 -5.49 -2.21
CA PRO A 334 -21.57 -6.08 -2.11
C PRO A 334 -22.25 -6.17 -3.49
N THR A 335 -23.05 -7.22 -3.71
CA THR A 335 -23.75 -7.46 -4.98
C THR A 335 -24.58 -6.26 -5.42
N GLU A 336 -25.19 -5.55 -4.46
CA GLU A 336 -26.02 -4.37 -4.71
C GLU A 336 -25.19 -3.19 -5.24
N MET A 337 -23.90 -3.13 -4.87
CA MET A 337 -22.97 -2.08 -5.27
C MET A 337 -22.33 -2.33 -6.63
N GLU A 338 -22.31 -3.57 -7.14
CA GLU A 338 -21.62 -3.90 -8.40
C GLU A 338 -22.16 -3.11 -9.60
N LYS A 339 -23.47 -2.82 -9.62
CA LYS A 339 -24.11 -2.02 -10.68
C LYS A 339 -23.84 -0.53 -10.55
N LEU A 340 -23.59 -0.05 -9.33
CA LEU A 340 -23.25 1.35 -9.05
C LEU A 340 -21.76 1.64 -9.27
N LEU A 341 -20.93 0.60 -9.16
CA LEU A 341 -19.47 0.66 -9.25
C LEU A 341 -18.91 -0.26 -10.35
N PRO A 342 -19.42 -0.22 -11.60
CA PRO A 342 -19.03 -1.17 -12.62
C PRO A 342 -17.53 -1.15 -12.94
N GLN A 343 -16.86 0.01 -12.86
CA GLN A 343 -15.43 0.13 -13.16
C GLN A 343 -14.58 -0.35 -11.99
N LEU A 344 -14.97 0.00 -10.77
CA LEU A 344 -14.27 -0.44 -9.56
C LEU A 344 -14.42 -1.95 -9.35
N THR A 345 -15.61 -2.51 -9.62
CA THR A 345 -15.84 -3.96 -9.60
C THR A 345 -14.98 -4.68 -10.61
N GLN A 346 -14.89 -4.17 -11.84
CA GLN A 346 -14.09 -4.80 -12.90
C GLN A 346 -12.59 -4.82 -12.56
N VAL A 347 -12.03 -3.71 -12.05
CA VAL A 347 -10.62 -3.68 -11.68
C VAL A 347 -10.33 -4.59 -10.48
N ALA A 348 -11.21 -4.65 -9.49
CA ALA A 348 -11.02 -5.45 -8.28
C ALA A 348 -11.20 -6.96 -8.50
N THR A 349 -12.24 -7.36 -9.23
CA THR A 349 -12.62 -8.78 -9.35
C THR A 349 -12.04 -9.47 -10.58
N LYS A 350 -11.75 -8.70 -11.64
CA LYS A 350 -11.29 -9.24 -12.94
C LYS A 350 -9.92 -8.74 -13.35
N ASN A 351 -9.24 -7.94 -12.52
CA ASN A 351 -8.00 -7.26 -12.86
C ASN A 351 -8.11 -6.51 -14.21
N ALA A 352 -9.26 -5.90 -14.48
CA ALA A 352 -9.50 -5.19 -15.73
C ALA A 352 -8.46 -4.07 -15.92
N THR A 353 -7.97 -3.92 -17.15
CA THR A 353 -6.98 -2.88 -17.47
C THR A 353 -7.32 -2.18 -18.78
N VAL A 354 -6.76 -1.00 -18.97
CA VAL A 354 -6.84 -0.31 -20.26
C VAL A 354 -6.00 -1.08 -21.29
N GLU A 355 -6.68 -1.66 -22.27
CA GLU A 355 -6.07 -2.51 -23.31
C GLU A 355 -5.73 -1.76 -24.60
N GLN A 356 -6.23 -0.54 -24.78
CA GLN A 356 -6.02 0.28 -25.98
C GLN A 356 -5.46 1.66 -25.64
N ALA A 357 -4.72 2.25 -26.58
CA ALA A 357 -4.25 3.62 -26.46
C ALA A 357 -5.45 4.60 -26.48
N PRO A 358 -5.34 5.78 -25.82
CA PRO A 358 -4.16 6.31 -25.14
C PRO A 358 -3.89 5.61 -23.80
N TRP A 359 -2.60 5.39 -23.47
CA TRP A 359 -2.16 4.74 -22.22
C TRP A 359 -2.13 5.68 -21.01
N PHE A 360 -2.78 6.83 -21.11
CA PHE A 360 -2.83 7.89 -20.12
C PHE A 360 -4.12 8.69 -20.33
N ASN A 361 -4.63 9.31 -19.27
CA ASN A 361 -5.83 10.15 -19.35
C ASN A 361 -5.93 11.12 -18.18
N THR A 362 -6.72 12.17 -18.35
CA THR A 362 -7.03 13.15 -17.30
C THR A 362 -8.48 13.01 -16.86
N PHE A 363 -8.72 12.96 -15.55
CA PHE A 363 -10.06 13.02 -14.97
C PHE A 363 -10.23 14.27 -14.12
N LYS A 364 -11.47 14.77 -14.05
CA LYS A 364 -11.84 15.86 -13.15
C LYS A 364 -12.74 15.30 -12.07
N LEU A 365 -12.36 15.52 -10.81
CA LEU A 365 -13.14 15.17 -9.63
C LEU A 365 -13.24 16.40 -8.73
N GLN A 366 -14.09 16.32 -7.71
CA GLN A 366 -14.23 17.38 -6.73
C GLN A 366 -14.22 16.79 -5.32
N ALA A 367 -13.52 17.48 -4.41
CA ALA A 367 -13.51 17.17 -2.99
C ALA A 367 -13.74 18.48 -2.22
N GLY A 368 -15.01 18.77 -1.89
CA GLY A 368 -15.42 20.03 -1.28
C GLY A 368 -15.05 21.23 -2.15
N ASP A 369 -14.19 22.11 -1.63
CA ASP A 369 -13.69 23.31 -2.30
C ASP A 369 -12.54 23.03 -3.31
N LEU A 370 -12.02 21.80 -3.38
CA LEU A 370 -10.93 21.46 -4.30
C LEU A 370 -11.47 20.85 -5.60
N ASN A 371 -11.16 21.53 -6.71
CA ASN A 371 -11.27 20.95 -8.05
C ASN A 371 -10.02 20.13 -8.35
N LEU A 372 -10.19 18.82 -8.44
CA LEU A 372 -9.12 17.85 -8.60
C LEU A 372 -8.91 17.54 -10.09
N THR A 373 -7.66 17.60 -10.52
CA THR A 373 -7.24 17.11 -11.84
C THR A 373 -6.38 15.87 -11.64
N VAL A 374 -6.91 14.71 -12.00
CA VAL A 374 -6.25 13.41 -11.85
C VAL A 374 -5.52 13.08 -13.15
N PHE A 375 -4.21 13.21 -13.14
CA PHE A 375 -3.34 12.72 -14.21
C PHE A 375 -3.02 11.26 -13.95
N VAL A 376 -3.47 10.36 -14.84
CA VAL A 376 -3.16 8.94 -14.71
C VAL A 376 -2.44 8.42 -15.93
N LYS A 377 -1.44 7.57 -15.71
CA LYS A 377 -0.74 6.83 -16.75
C LYS A 377 -0.67 5.34 -16.43
N GLY A 378 -0.64 4.54 -17.49
CA GLY A 378 -0.28 3.13 -17.42
C GLY A 378 1.18 2.86 -17.79
N PRO A 379 1.64 1.60 -17.62
CA PRO A 379 3.01 1.17 -17.93
C PRO A 379 3.49 1.48 -19.35
N LYS A 380 2.57 1.57 -20.32
CA LYS A 380 2.85 1.82 -21.74
C LYS A 380 2.98 3.31 -22.10
N PHE A 381 2.90 4.23 -21.12
CA PHE A 381 3.12 5.67 -21.38
C PHE A 381 4.59 6.03 -21.65
N HIS A 382 5.54 5.28 -21.06
CA HIS A 382 6.98 5.36 -21.31
C HIS A 382 7.67 6.72 -21.07
N LYS A 383 6.97 7.71 -20.52
CA LYS A 383 7.51 9.03 -20.15
C LYS A 383 7.39 9.30 -18.65
N GLU A 384 8.17 10.27 -18.17
CA GLU A 384 8.12 10.75 -16.80
C GLU A 384 7.00 11.78 -16.67
N ILE A 385 6.13 11.64 -15.67
CA ILE A 385 4.81 12.30 -15.65
C ILE A 385 4.91 13.82 -15.49
N TYR A 386 5.88 14.31 -14.71
CA TYR A 386 5.98 15.73 -14.38
C TYR A 386 6.47 16.55 -15.57
N SER A 387 7.64 16.22 -16.13
CA SER A 387 8.25 16.99 -17.21
C SER A 387 7.65 16.73 -18.59
N ALA A 388 7.08 15.54 -18.82
CA ALA A 388 6.50 15.21 -20.12
C ALA A 388 5.02 15.54 -20.25
N TRP A 389 4.35 15.88 -19.15
CA TRP A 389 2.91 16.10 -19.15
C TRP A 389 2.46 17.21 -18.21
N ILE A 390 2.66 17.09 -16.89
CA ILE A 390 2.06 18.04 -15.92
C ILE A 390 2.59 19.46 -16.09
N ALA A 391 3.92 19.65 -16.18
CA ALA A 391 4.52 20.97 -16.34
C ALA A 391 4.09 21.66 -17.67
N PRO A 392 4.13 20.97 -18.83
CA PRO A 392 3.57 21.50 -20.07
C PRO A 392 2.06 21.80 -20.02
N GLU A 393 1.25 20.93 -19.41
CA GLU A 393 -0.20 21.10 -19.32
C GLU A 393 -0.59 22.38 -18.57
N TYR A 394 0.13 22.67 -17.48
CA TYR A 394 -0.11 23.87 -16.68
C TYR A 394 0.74 25.07 -17.09
N GLU A 395 1.57 24.92 -18.13
CA GLU A 395 2.49 25.97 -18.59
C GLU A 395 3.30 26.60 -17.44
N THR A 396 3.81 25.75 -16.52
CA THR A 396 4.61 26.21 -15.38
C THR A 396 5.72 25.24 -15.02
N SER A 397 6.83 25.79 -14.55
CA SER A 397 7.89 25.03 -13.88
C SER A 397 7.38 24.38 -12.60
N LEU A 398 7.97 23.25 -12.22
CA LEU A 398 7.59 22.50 -11.01
C LEU A 398 8.80 22.22 -10.12
N ASP A 399 8.62 22.35 -8.81
CA ASP A 399 9.49 21.77 -7.77
C ASP A 399 8.90 20.44 -7.33
N VAL A 400 9.66 19.34 -7.49
CA VAL A 400 9.16 17.98 -7.25
C VAL A 400 9.95 17.28 -6.16
N GLN A 401 9.27 16.98 -5.04
CA GLN A 401 9.74 16.03 -4.05
C GLN A 401 9.39 14.62 -4.50
N SER A 402 10.38 13.73 -4.53
CA SER A 402 10.16 12.30 -4.68
C SER A 402 11.35 11.49 -4.13
N TRP A 403 11.20 10.17 -4.02
CA TRP A 403 12.28 9.33 -3.52
C TRP A 403 13.29 9.01 -4.63
N LEU A 404 14.49 9.57 -4.53
CA LEU A 404 15.54 9.49 -5.57
C LEU A 404 16.65 8.46 -5.26
N ASN A 405 16.47 7.59 -4.26
CA ASN A 405 17.49 6.62 -3.82
C ASN A 405 17.59 5.35 -4.68
N GLY A 406 16.82 5.25 -5.76
CA GLY A 406 16.79 4.05 -6.61
C GLY A 406 17.80 4.08 -7.76
N ALA A 407 17.65 3.13 -8.68
CA ALA A 407 18.46 3.09 -9.89
C ALA A 407 18.08 4.21 -10.87
N HIS A 408 19.08 4.96 -11.34
CA HIS A 408 18.97 5.99 -12.39
C HIS A 408 17.93 7.08 -12.08
N PRO A 409 18.16 7.91 -11.05
CA PRO A 409 17.33 9.08 -10.80
C PRO A 409 17.42 10.06 -11.97
N PHE A 410 16.30 10.72 -12.29
CA PHE A 410 16.34 11.83 -13.22
C PHE A 410 16.91 13.06 -12.51
N PRO A 411 17.91 13.75 -13.09
CA PRO A 411 18.27 15.08 -12.62
C PRO A 411 17.12 16.07 -12.91
N SER A 412 17.20 17.27 -12.34
CA SER A 412 16.34 18.39 -12.74
C SER A 412 16.31 18.52 -14.27
N ASN A 413 15.10 18.61 -14.82
CA ASN A 413 14.90 18.71 -16.26
C ASN A 413 14.76 20.18 -16.63
N CYS A 414 15.82 20.75 -17.21
CA CYS A 414 15.83 22.13 -17.71
C CYS A 414 15.97 22.20 -19.23
N THR A 415 15.79 21.08 -19.94
CA THR A 415 15.94 21.05 -21.41
C THR A 415 14.73 21.66 -22.10
N SER A 416 13.56 21.63 -21.45
CA SER A 416 12.42 22.47 -21.81
C SER A 416 12.74 23.86 -21.28
N ASN A 417 13.29 24.74 -22.13
CA ASN A 417 13.58 26.13 -21.74
C ASN A 417 12.33 26.92 -21.28
N GLN A 418 11.13 26.36 -21.45
CA GLN A 418 9.85 26.97 -21.06
C GLN A 418 9.40 26.58 -19.65
N PHE A 419 9.40 25.28 -19.32
CA PHE A 419 8.85 24.77 -18.04
C PHE A 419 9.81 23.76 -17.38
N PRO A 420 10.92 24.22 -16.77
CA PRO A 420 11.82 23.36 -16.01
C PRO A 420 11.14 22.60 -14.86
N VAL A 421 11.61 21.38 -14.61
CA VAL A 421 11.14 20.54 -13.47
C VAL A 421 12.31 20.21 -12.55
N PHE A 422 12.34 20.86 -11.39
CA PHE A 422 13.41 20.75 -10.40
C PHE A 422 13.15 19.62 -9.40
N ASN A 423 14.21 18.93 -8.98
CA ASN A 423 14.11 18.02 -7.83
C ASN A 423 14.23 18.84 -6.53
N VAL A 424 13.31 18.63 -5.59
CA VAL A 424 13.48 19.11 -4.20
C VAL A 424 14.49 18.18 -3.51
N LEU A 425 15.61 18.75 -3.06
CA LEU A 425 16.67 18.02 -2.36
C LEU A 425 16.51 18.07 -0.84
N SER A 426 16.02 19.19 -0.32
CA SER A 426 15.66 19.31 1.09
C SER A 426 14.41 20.16 1.25
N LYS A 427 13.72 19.91 2.36
CA LYS A 427 12.47 20.55 2.72
C LYS A 427 12.38 20.72 4.23
N THR A 428 11.53 21.65 4.66
CA THR A 428 11.25 21.91 6.06
C THR A 428 9.76 21.74 6.34
N VAL A 429 9.40 20.81 7.24
CA VAL A 429 8.01 20.59 7.67
C VAL A 429 7.96 20.78 9.19
N GLY A 430 7.14 21.72 9.67
CA GLY A 430 7.02 21.98 11.11
C GLY A 430 8.34 22.41 11.77
N GLY A 431 9.20 23.13 11.03
CA GLY A 431 10.54 23.53 11.47
C GLY A 431 11.61 22.43 11.39
N GLN A 432 11.26 21.19 11.05
CA GLN A 432 12.21 20.10 10.88
C GLN A 432 12.66 19.99 9.43
N SER A 433 13.97 20.07 9.20
CA SER A 433 14.55 19.95 7.85
C SER A 433 15.10 18.56 7.62
N PHE A 434 14.83 17.97 6.45
CA PHE A 434 15.28 16.63 6.10
C PHE A 434 15.39 16.46 4.58
N SER A 435 16.27 15.53 4.18
CA SER A 435 16.66 15.28 2.79
C SER A 435 15.63 14.47 2.02
N TYR A 436 15.65 14.53 0.69
CA TYR A 436 14.91 13.63 -0.19
C TYR A 436 15.26 12.15 0.05
N THR A 437 16.45 11.88 0.61
CA THR A 437 16.93 10.52 0.90
C THR A 437 16.11 9.82 1.96
N ASP A 438 15.53 10.59 2.88
CA ASP A 438 14.78 10.09 4.03
C ASP A 438 13.27 10.25 3.81
N ASP A 439 12.81 10.40 2.57
CA ASP A 439 11.43 10.76 2.28
C ASP A 439 10.85 9.99 1.09
N HIS A 440 9.78 9.25 1.35
CA HIS A 440 9.03 8.51 0.33
C HIS A 440 7.83 9.28 -0.21
N SER A 441 7.48 10.42 0.38
CA SER A 441 6.44 11.30 -0.14
C SER A 441 6.76 11.73 -1.56
N LYS A 442 5.71 11.95 -2.35
CA LYS A 442 5.80 12.38 -3.73
C LYS A 442 4.77 13.46 -3.95
N TRP A 443 5.27 14.66 -4.17
CA TRP A 443 4.44 15.83 -4.43
C TRP A 443 5.20 16.80 -5.33
N ALA A 444 4.45 17.62 -6.03
CA ALA A 444 4.98 18.67 -6.89
C ALA A 444 4.21 19.96 -6.63
N VAL A 445 4.91 21.08 -6.71
CA VAL A 445 4.32 22.42 -6.67
C VAL A 445 4.84 23.25 -7.82
N SER A 446 4.04 24.18 -8.33
CA SER A 446 4.54 25.15 -9.28
C SER A 446 5.62 26.02 -8.64
N ALA A 447 6.76 26.18 -9.33
CA ALA A 447 7.90 26.93 -8.80
C ALA A 447 7.65 28.46 -8.72
N ASN A 448 6.54 28.93 -9.32
CA ASN A 448 6.10 30.32 -9.23
C ASN A 448 4.60 30.39 -8.93
N SER A 449 4.17 31.57 -8.46
CA SER A 449 2.80 31.82 -8.00
C SER A 449 1.80 32.13 -9.11
N SER A 450 2.23 32.26 -10.38
CA SER A 450 1.35 32.63 -11.50
C SER A 450 0.34 31.54 -11.84
N ALA A 451 0.70 30.28 -11.57
CA ALA A 451 -0.17 29.12 -11.71
C ALA A 451 -0.04 28.24 -10.46
N PRO A 452 -0.74 28.56 -9.35
CA PRO A 452 -0.51 27.93 -8.04
C PRO A 452 -1.05 26.50 -7.99
N ILE A 453 -0.26 25.57 -8.52
CA ILE A 453 -0.62 24.15 -8.64
C ILE A 453 0.10 23.35 -7.56
N THR A 454 -0.64 22.50 -6.86
CA THR A 454 -0.11 21.48 -5.95
C THR A 454 -0.54 20.11 -6.44
N CYS A 455 0.38 19.16 -6.55
CA CYS A 455 0.10 17.78 -6.93
C CYS A 455 0.65 16.81 -5.88
N VAL A 456 -0.11 15.75 -5.59
CA VAL A 456 0.37 14.58 -4.82
C VAL A 456 0.20 13.34 -5.68
N GLY A 457 1.18 12.43 -5.66
CA GLY A 457 1.15 11.30 -6.59
C GLY A 457 1.92 10.07 -6.15
N ASP A 458 2.00 9.11 -7.07
CA ASP A 458 2.54 7.79 -6.75
C ASP A 458 3.95 7.54 -7.31
N LEU A 459 4.38 8.32 -8.30
CA LEU A 459 5.61 8.04 -9.07
C LEU A 459 6.82 8.84 -8.58
N ASN A 460 7.93 8.14 -8.36
CA ASN A 460 9.24 8.77 -8.19
C ASN A 460 9.77 9.30 -9.53
N ARG A 461 10.68 10.27 -9.49
CA ARG A 461 11.43 10.73 -10.68
C ARG A 461 12.63 9.84 -10.98
N MET A 462 12.36 8.57 -11.32
CA MET A 462 13.38 7.56 -11.63
C MET A 462 13.14 6.89 -12.99
N LYS A 463 14.19 6.50 -13.71
CA LYS A 463 14.07 5.87 -15.04
C LYS A 463 13.12 4.66 -15.07
N PRO A 464 13.16 3.71 -14.12
CA PRO A 464 12.23 2.57 -14.11
C PRO A 464 10.75 2.97 -14.01
N GLN A 465 10.44 4.16 -13.47
CA GLN A 465 9.05 4.62 -13.30
C GLN A 465 8.42 5.06 -14.64
N LYS A 466 9.20 5.21 -15.71
CA LYS A 466 8.65 5.44 -17.06
C LYS A 466 7.76 4.30 -17.53
N THR A 467 8.05 3.07 -17.10
CA THR A 467 7.33 1.85 -17.48
C THR A 467 6.41 1.32 -16.38
N ARG A 468 6.05 2.16 -15.40
CA ARG A 468 5.11 1.83 -14.34
C ARG A 468 3.87 2.72 -14.43
N GLY A 469 2.73 2.18 -14.02
CA GLY A 469 1.50 2.97 -13.90
C GLY A 469 1.51 3.81 -12.62
N GLY A 470 0.74 4.88 -12.60
CA GLY A 470 0.59 5.73 -11.41
C GLY A 470 -0.19 6.99 -11.69
N VAL A 471 -0.51 7.70 -10.61
CA VAL A 471 -1.33 8.91 -10.58
C VAL A 471 -0.53 10.11 -10.07
N ALA A 472 -0.88 11.31 -10.53
CA ALA A 472 -0.72 12.55 -9.77
C ALA A 472 -2.06 13.30 -9.74
N VAL A 473 -2.56 13.63 -8.54
CA VAL A 473 -3.75 14.46 -8.36
C VAL A 473 -3.31 15.87 -8.08
N CYS A 474 -3.67 16.79 -8.97
CA CYS A 474 -3.28 18.19 -8.93
C CYS A 474 -4.48 19.09 -8.63
N VAL A 475 -4.23 20.17 -7.89
CA VAL A 475 -5.20 21.16 -7.45
C VAL A 475 -4.66 22.55 -7.73
N SER A 476 -5.49 23.41 -8.31
CA SER A 476 -5.22 24.85 -8.40
C SER A 476 -5.90 25.55 -7.24
N ASN A 477 -5.18 25.73 -6.15
CA ASN A 477 -5.68 26.37 -4.92
C ASN A 477 -4.51 27.10 -4.25
N LYS A 478 -4.61 28.43 -4.17
CA LYS A 478 -3.50 29.29 -3.74
C LYS A 478 -3.10 29.05 -2.27
N PRO A 479 -4.02 28.99 -1.28
CA PRO A 479 -3.65 28.64 0.10
C PRO A 479 -2.95 27.28 0.25
N LEU A 480 -3.43 26.27 -0.48
CA LEU A 480 -2.81 24.94 -0.48
C LEU A 480 -1.41 24.98 -1.10
N TRP A 481 -1.27 25.69 -2.22
CA TRP A 481 0.03 25.92 -2.85
C TRP A 481 0.98 26.67 -1.92
N ASP A 482 0.55 27.71 -1.22
CA ASP A 482 1.40 28.43 -0.25
C ASP A 482 1.92 27.47 0.83
N SER A 483 1.04 26.58 1.32
CA SER A 483 1.40 25.59 2.34
C SER A 483 2.46 24.61 1.85
N PHE A 484 2.35 24.08 0.62
CA PHE A 484 3.34 23.16 0.06
C PHE A 484 4.61 23.88 -0.41
N GLN A 485 4.50 25.06 -1.01
CA GLN A 485 5.65 25.84 -1.47
C GLN A 485 6.55 26.23 -0.29
N SER A 486 5.96 26.54 0.87
CA SER A 486 6.73 26.83 2.09
C SER A 486 7.61 25.67 2.57
N LEU A 487 7.36 24.44 2.10
CA LEU A 487 8.17 23.28 2.44
C LEU A 487 9.49 23.28 1.69
N VAL A 488 9.54 23.83 0.46
CA VAL A 488 10.70 23.75 -0.41
C VAL A 488 11.85 24.57 0.17
N GLN A 489 12.97 23.91 0.47
CA GLN A 489 14.16 24.58 1.03
C GLN A 489 15.30 24.64 0.02
N VAL A 490 15.66 23.50 -0.59
CA VAL A 490 16.73 23.42 -1.59
C VAL A 490 16.26 22.59 -2.77
N THR A 491 16.44 23.14 -3.97
CA THR A 491 16.19 22.46 -5.24
C THR A 491 17.49 22.14 -5.96
N GLN A 492 17.52 21.03 -6.71
CA GLN A 492 18.66 20.67 -7.54
C GLN A 492 18.80 21.64 -8.72
N PRO A 493 19.95 22.32 -8.89
CA PRO A 493 20.17 23.24 -10.00
C PRO A 493 20.37 22.49 -11.33
N CYS A 494 20.08 23.15 -12.45
CA CYS A 494 20.14 22.55 -13.80
C CYS A 494 21.52 22.05 -14.23
N ASN A 495 22.60 22.62 -13.68
CA ASN A 495 23.97 22.24 -14.00
C ASN A 495 24.42 20.96 -13.28
N MET A 496 23.63 20.47 -12.31
CA MET A 496 23.94 19.27 -11.55
C MET A 496 23.39 18.04 -12.30
N THR A 497 24.30 17.25 -12.88
CA THR A 497 23.93 16.07 -13.69
C THR A 497 23.91 14.76 -12.90
N ARG A 498 24.30 14.79 -11.62
CA ARG A 498 24.27 13.64 -10.68
C ARG A 498 23.80 14.11 -9.31
N LEU A 499 22.97 13.29 -8.67
CA LEU A 499 22.55 13.45 -7.27
C LEU A 499 23.58 12.85 -6.33
#